data_AF-A0A6V7TPR4-F1
#
_entry.id   AF-A0A6V7TPR4-F1
#
_cell.length_a   1.000
_cell.length_b   1.000
_cell.length_c   1.000
_cell.angle_alpha   90.00
_cell.angle_beta   90.00
_cell.angle_gamma   90.00
#
_symmetry.space_group_name_H-M   'P 1'
#
loop_
_entity.id
_entity.type
_entity.pdbx_description
1 polymer ?
#
loop_
_entity_poly.entity_id
_entity_poly.type
_entity_poly.pdbx_seq_one_letter_code
_entity_poly.pdbx_strand_id
1 'polypeptide(L)'
;MKNKKDDVHKEKGKNSSNFREKEFVERPSLLEKHFNEENGQYLELYNFFLAVFILAVMGTWLHDFYIYGNPLHHLWLFRWNFTQFPQTMLIWLIMFLSTLIFPFYLFNIKPGTDRSTNFINYWLFIFIYCLYQFGLFYFL
;
A
#
# COMPACT_ATOMS: atom_id res chain seq x y z
N MET A 1 38.74 -51.71 6.16
CA MET A 1 39.00 -50.32 5.71
C MET A 1 37.69 -49.72 5.23
N LYS A 2 37.11 -48.84 6.04
CA LYS A 2 35.74 -48.34 5.95
C LYS A 2 35.86 -46.82 5.82
N ASN A 3 35.71 -46.28 4.61
CA ASN A 3 35.25 -44.92 4.33
C ASN A 3 35.37 -44.60 2.83
N LYS A 4 34.28 -44.86 2.10
CA LYS A 4 34.04 -44.33 0.74
C LYS A 4 32.55 -44.03 0.53
N LYS A 5 31.78 -43.85 1.61
CA LYS A 5 30.34 -43.59 1.57
C LYS A 5 29.94 -42.21 2.10
N ASP A 6 30.89 -41.45 2.63
CA ASP A 6 30.58 -40.19 3.32
C ASP A 6 30.65 -38.96 2.39
N ASP A 7 31.22 -39.11 1.19
CA ASP A 7 31.39 -38.00 0.25
C ASP A 7 30.17 -37.78 -0.66
N VAL A 8 29.19 -38.69 -0.66
CA VAL A 8 28.03 -38.62 -1.56
C VAL A 8 26.88 -37.77 -1.00
N HIS A 9 26.93 -37.38 0.28
CA HIS A 9 25.85 -36.61 0.90
C HIS A 9 26.07 -35.09 0.95
N LYS A 10 27.19 -34.58 0.42
CA LYS A 10 27.55 -33.16 0.55
C LYS A 10 27.33 -32.32 -0.71
N GLU A 11 26.44 -32.71 -1.61
CA GLU A 11 26.07 -31.88 -2.77
C GLU A 11 24.56 -31.91 -3.05
N LYS A 12 23.73 -31.97 -2.00
CA LYS A 12 22.31 -31.63 -2.15
C LYS A 12 22.13 -30.12 -2.22
N GLY A 13 22.36 -29.60 -3.44
CA GLY A 13 21.68 -28.46 -4.05
C GLY A 13 21.14 -27.41 -3.08
N LYS A 14 22.03 -26.57 -2.57
CA LYS A 14 21.66 -25.21 -2.17
C LYS A 14 21.43 -24.45 -3.47
N ASN A 15 20.29 -24.67 -4.12
CA ASN A 15 19.74 -23.70 -5.06
C ASN A 15 19.37 -22.47 -4.22
N SER A 16 20.38 -21.67 -3.87
CA SER A 16 20.18 -20.31 -3.41
C SER A 16 19.57 -19.60 -4.61
N SER A 17 18.25 -19.48 -4.61
CA SER A 17 17.57 -18.45 -5.39
C SER A 17 18.31 -17.16 -5.08
N ASN A 18 19.10 -16.68 -6.05
CA ASN A 18 19.82 -15.41 -5.98
C ASN A 18 18.75 -14.31 -5.99
N PHE A 19 18.11 -14.09 -4.85
CA PHE A 19 17.26 -12.94 -4.63
C PHE A 19 18.20 -11.73 -4.70
N ARG A 20 18.04 -10.91 -5.75
CA ARG A 20 18.68 -9.60 -5.77
C ARG A 20 18.19 -8.82 -4.57
N GLU A 21 19.09 -8.56 -3.64
CA GLU A 21 18.81 -7.70 -2.51
C GLU A 21 18.50 -6.29 -3.02
N LYS A 22 17.40 -5.72 -2.52
CA LYS A 22 17.00 -4.36 -2.90
C LYS A 22 17.80 -3.38 -2.07
N GLU A 23 18.81 -2.78 -2.69
CA GLU A 23 19.59 -1.72 -2.09
C GLU A 23 18.79 -0.40 -2.17
N PHE A 24 18.49 0.18 -1.01
CA PHE A 24 17.81 1.47 -0.92
C PHE A 24 18.86 2.58 -0.89
N VAL A 25 18.92 3.35 -1.98
CA VAL A 25 19.78 4.53 -2.11
C VAL A 25 18.91 5.78 -2.02
N GLU A 26 19.36 6.79 -1.27
CA GLU A 26 18.74 8.10 -1.25
C GLU A 26 18.87 8.75 -2.63
N ARG A 27 17.77 8.74 -3.39
CA ARG A 27 17.69 9.33 -4.73
C ARG A 27 16.40 10.14 -4.87
N PRO A 28 16.43 11.29 -5.57
CA PRO A 28 15.21 12.00 -5.89
C PRO A 28 14.29 11.13 -6.74
N SER A 29 12.97 11.39 -6.65
CA SER A 29 12.04 10.74 -7.57
C SER A 29 12.42 11.11 -9.01
N LEU A 30 12.23 10.20 -9.95
CA LEU A 30 12.51 10.51 -11.35
C LEU A 30 11.67 11.71 -11.81
N LEU A 31 10.42 11.79 -11.37
CA LEU A 31 9.54 12.90 -11.69
C LEU A 31 10.11 14.23 -11.19
N GLU A 32 10.56 14.26 -9.92
CA GLU A 32 11.22 15.43 -9.32
C GLU A 32 12.46 15.84 -10.14
N LYS A 33 13.27 14.86 -10.54
CA LYS A 33 14.45 15.09 -11.38
C LYS A 33 14.06 15.71 -12.74
N HIS A 34 13.03 15.19 -13.39
CA HIS A 34 12.57 15.72 -14.69
C HIS A 34 11.92 17.11 -14.57
N PHE A 35 11.34 17.46 -13.42
CA PHE A 35 10.77 18.78 -13.18
C PHE A 35 11.78 19.83 -12.71
N ASN A 36 12.84 19.43 -11.99
CA ASN A 36 13.84 20.36 -11.42
C ASN A 36 15.15 20.49 -12.23
N GLU A 37 15.54 19.50 -13.03
CA GLU A 37 16.89 19.46 -13.61
C GLU A 37 17.01 20.44 -14.79
N GLU A 38 17.41 21.68 -14.46
CA GLU A 38 18.01 22.77 -15.26
C GLU A 38 17.35 23.23 -16.57
N ASN A 39 16.46 22.44 -17.19
CA ASN A 39 15.94 22.69 -18.52
C ASN A 39 14.41 22.76 -18.60
N GLY A 40 13.68 22.68 -17.48
CA GLY A 40 12.25 23.00 -17.40
C GLY A 40 11.35 22.32 -18.45
N GLN A 41 11.78 21.23 -19.07
CA GLN A 41 11.16 20.67 -20.29
C GLN A 41 9.70 20.27 -20.05
N TYR A 42 9.38 19.90 -18.82
CA TYR A 42 8.03 19.51 -18.43
C TYR A 42 7.33 20.58 -17.58
N LEU A 43 8.00 21.68 -17.21
CA LEU A 43 7.38 22.78 -16.47
C LEU A 43 6.29 23.45 -17.29
N GLU A 44 6.52 23.61 -18.60
CA GLU A 44 5.51 24.12 -19.53
C GLU A 44 4.28 23.19 -19.59
N LEU A 45 4.52 21.88 -19.60
CA LEU A 45 3.45 20.89 -19.58
C LEU A 45 2.65 20.93 -18.26
N TYR A 46 3.34 21.06 -17.13
CA TYR A 46 2.69 21.24 -15.83
C TYR A 46 1.85 22.52 -15.79
N ASN A 47 2.41 23.65 -16.22
CA ASN A 47 1.70 24.92 -16.28
C ASN A 47 0.53 24.88 -17.27
N PHE A 48 0.65 24.14 -18.37
CA PHE A 48 -0.44 23.92 -19.32
C PHE A 48 -1.59 23.15 -18.67
N PHE A 49 -1.31 22.03 -17.99
CA PHE A 49 -2.34 21.28 -17.27
C PHE A 49 -2.97 22.12 -16.15
N LEU A 50 -2.16 22.90 -15.43
CA LEU A 50 -2.64 23.82 -14.40
C LEU A 50 -3.57 24.90 -15.00
N ALA A 51 -3.17 25.52 -16.11
CA ALA A 51 -3.97 26.54 -16.78
C ALA A 51 -5.29 25.97 -17.31
N VAL A 52 -5.27 24.77 -17.92
CA VAL A 52 -6.48 24.07 -18.36
C VAL A 52 -7.37 23.73 -17.18
N PHE A 53 -6.81 23.27 -16.07
CA PHE A 53 -7.56 22.97 -14.85
C PHE A 53 -8.20 24.22 -14.27
N ILE A 54 -7.45 25.33 -14.13
CA ILE A 54 -7.98 26.61 -13.65
C ILE A 54 -9.07 27.14 -14.58
N LEU A 55 -8.86 27.08 -15.88
CA LEU A 55 -9.83 27.55 -16.87
C LEU A 55 -11.11 26.71 -16.85
N ALA A 56 -11.00 25.39 -16.67
CA ALA A 56 -12.15 24.50 -16.50
C ALA A 56 -12.93 24.80 -15.21
N VAL A 57 -12.25 24.99 -14.08
CA VAL A 57 -12.87 25.34 -12.79
C VAL A 57 -13.53 26.72 -12.87
N MET A 58 -12.86 27.71 -13.47
CA MET A 58 -13.42 29.05 -13.62
C MET A 58 -14.63 29.04 -14.56
N GLY A 59 -14.58 28.25 -15.63
CA GLY A 59 -15.70 28.05 -16.55
C GLY A 59 -16.92 27.44 -15.87
N THR A 60 -16.73 26.40 -15.05
CA THR A 60 -17.85 25.80 -14.30
C THR A 60 -18.41 26.74 -13.26
N TRP A 61 -17.58 27.49 -12.52
CA TRP A 61 -18.05 28.48 -11.54
C TRP A 61 -18.83 29.62 -12.19
N LEU A 62 -18.37 30.15 -13.32
CA LEU A 62 -19.08 31.22 -14.03
C LEU A 62 -20.43 30.75 -14.57
N HIS A 63 -20.47 29.54 -15.13
CA HIS A 63 -21.71 28.91 -15.60
C HIS A 63 -22.70 28.70 -14.43
N ASP A 64 -22.22 28.17 -13.30
CA ASP A 64 -23.05 27.92 -12.12
C ASP A 64 -23.54 29.22 -11.46
N PHE A 65 -22.71 30.27 -11.46
CA PHE A 65 -23.10 31.60 -10.99
C PHE A 65 -24.20 32.22 -11.86
N TYR A 66 -24.10 32.10 -13.19
CA TYR A 66 -25.07 32.66 -14.11
C TYR A 66 -26.45 31.97 -14.03
N ILE A 67 -26.46 30.63 -13.91
CA ILE A 67 -27.72 29.86 -13.93
C ILE A 67 -28.35 29.76 -12.53
N TYR A 68 -27.55 29.43 -11.51
CA TYR A 68 -28.05 29.06 -10.19
C TYR A 68 -27.79 30.12 -9.12
N GLY A 69 -27.01 31.18 -9.43
CA GLY A 69 -26.63 32.21 -8.48
C GLY A 69 -25.62 31.76 -7.42
N ASN A 70 -25.21 30.48 -7.44
CA ASN A 70 -24.23 29.90 -6.52
C ASN A 70 -23.14 29.18 -7.34
N PRO A 71 -21.88 29.63 -7.29
CA PRO A 71 -20.78 29.03 -8.07
C PRO A 71 -20.40 27.61 -7.61
N LEU A 72 -20.93 27.16 -6.46
CA LEU A 72 -20.64 25.85 -5.87
C LEU A 72 -21.80 24.86 -5.99
N HIS A 73 -22.77 25.12 -6.88
CA HIS A 73 -23.97 24.29 -6.99
C HIS A 73 -23.63 22.81 -7.29
N HIS A 74 -22.70 22.56 -8.21
CA HIS A 74 -22.29 21.20 -8.55
C HIS A 74 -21.42 20.47 -7.51
N LEU A 75 -21.01 21.11 -6.40
CA LEU A 75 -20.30 20.42 -5.31
C LEU A 75 -21.15 19.32 -4.65
N TRP A 76 -22.46 19.32 -4.88
CA TRP A 76 -23.32 18.22 -4.48
C TRP A 76 -22.87 16.87 -5.04
N LEU A 77 -22.27 16.83 -6.25
CA LEU A 77 -21.75 15.60 -6.86
C LEU A 77 -20.58 15.00 -6.07
N PHE A 78 -19.71 15.85 -5.53
CA PHE A 78 -18.64 15.42 -4.62
C PHE A 78 -19.26 14.84 -3.34
N ARG A 79 -20.20 15.56 -2.73
CA ARG A 79 -20.88 15.07 -1.53
C ARG A 79 -21.60 13.74 -1.76
N TRP A 80 -22.20 13.55 -2.94
CA TRP A 80 -22.89 12.32 -3.31
C TRP A 80 -21.92 11.13 -3.48
N ASN A 81 -20.79 11.34 -4.16
CA ASN A 81 -19.76 10.30 -4.31
C ASN A 81 -19.10 9.93 -2.96
N PHE A 82 -18.92 10.90 -2.06
CA PHE A 82 -18.27 10.69 -0.76
C PHE A 82 -19.25 10.46 0.39
N THR A 83 -20.48 10.02 0.12
CA THR A 83 -21.50 9.74 1.15
C THR A 83 -21.02 8.74 2.21
N GLN A 84 -20.28 7.71 1.80
CA GLN A 84 -19.77 6.65 2.68
C GLN A 84 -18.33 6.90 3.17
N PHE A 85 -17.79 8.10 2.95
CA PHE A 85 -16.41 8.41 3.32
C PHE A 85 -16.07 8.15 4.81
N PRO A 86 -16.91 8.54 5.80
CA PRO A 86 -16.61 8.25 7.20
C PRO A 86 -16.56 6.76 7.51
N GLN A 87 -17.44 5.97 6.89
CA GLN A 87 -17.45 4.51 7.02
C GLN A 87 -16.18 3.92 6.41
N THR A 88 -15.81 4.33 5.19
CA THR A 88 -14.56 3.90 4.54
C THR A 88 -13.33 4.23 5.37
N MET A 89 -13.27 5.42 5.97
CA MET A 89 -12.15 5.83 6.83
C MET A 89 -12.05 4.99 8.10
N LEU A 90 -13.17 4.66 8.75
CA LEU A 90 -13.16 3.76 9.91
C LEU A 90 -12.65 2.36 9.55
N ILE A 91 -13.12 1.82 8.43
CA ILE A 91 -12.69 0.50 7.95
C ILE A 91 -11.19 0.52 7.62
N TRP A 92 -10.74 1.54 6.91
CA TRP A 92 -9.34 1.71 6.55
C TRP A 92 -8.45 1.79 7.80
N LEU A 93 -8.88 2.51 8.83
CA LEU A 93 -8.17 2.60 10.10
C LEU A 93 -8.11 1.24 10.82
N ILE A 94 -9.21 0.49 10.84
CA ILE A 94 -9.26 -0.86 11.42
C ILE A 94 -8.32 -1.81 10.66
N MET A 95 -8.33 -1.77 9.32
CA MET A 95 -7.43 -2.56 8.48
C MET A 95 -5.98 -2.18 8.72
N PHE A 96 -5.66 -0.88 8.77
CA PHE A 96 -4.30 -0.38 9.02
C PHE A 96 -3.76 -0.88 10.37
N LEU A 97 -4.53 -0.71 11.44
CA LEU A 97 -4.17 -1.20 12.77
C LEU A 97 -3.95 -2.72 12.76
N SER A 98 -4.82 -3.47 12.09
CA SER A 98 -4.70 -4.92 11.96
C SER A 98 -3.38 -5.31 11.28
N THR A 99 -3.03 -4.66 10.16
CA THR A 99 -1.77 -4.95 9.45
C THR A 99 -0.51 -4.58 10.22
N LEU A 100 -0.58 -3.71 11.23
CA LEU A 100 0.57 -3.41 12.10
C LEU A 100 0.65 -4.38 13.29
N ILE A 101 -0.48 -4.59 13.95
CA ILE A 101 -0.60 -5.37 15.18
C ILE A 101 -0.25 -6.85 14.92
N PHE A 102 -0.87 -7.48 13.93
CA PHE A 102 -0.73 -8.93 13.73
C PHE A 102 0.71 -9.34 13.38
N PRO A 103 1.40 -8.72 12.40
CA PRO A 103 2.79 -9.05 12.11
C PRO A 103 3.72 -8.70 13.28
N PHE A 104 3.49 -7.58 13.96
CA PHE A 104 4.33 -7.19 15.11
C PHE A 104 4.27 -8.24 16.23
N TYR A 105 3.07 -8.70 16.61
CA TYR A 105 2.95 -9.77 17.61
C TYR A 105 3.55 -11.08 17.10
N LEU A 106 3.35 -11.43 15.83
CA LEU A 106 3.88 -12.66 15.24
C LEU A 106 5.42 -12.70 15.27
N PHE A 107 6.08 -11.59 14.95
CA PHE A 107 7.54 -11.48 14.97
C PHE A 107 8.13 -11.40 16.40
N ASN A 108 7.37 -10.89 17.38
CA ASN A 108 7.82 -10.82 18.77
C ASN A 108 7.73 -12.16 19.52
N ILE A 109 7.01 -13.15 18.98
CA ILE A 109 7.08 -14.52 19.50
C ILE A 109 8.45 -15.06 19.14
N LYS A 110 9.40 -14.98 20.09
CA LYS A 110 10.72 -15.62 19.95
C LYS A 110 10.50 -17.09 19.58
N PRO A 111 11.26 -17.65 18.63
CA PRO A 111 11.23 -19.09 18.39
C PRO A 111 11.75 -19.78 19.67
N GLY A 112 10.82 -20.18 20.54
CA GLY A 112 11.13 -20.97 21.71
C GLY A 112 11.80 -22.27 21.27
N THR A 113 12.87 -22.62 21.96
CA THR A 113 13.79 -23.76 21.72
C THR A 113 13.13 -25.13 21.49
N ASP A 114 11.82 -25.30 21.70
CA ASP A 114 11.11 -26.53 21.38
C ASP A 114 10.38 -26.48 20.03
N ARG A 115 10.88 -27.32 19.12
CA ARG A 115 10.57 -27.39 17.69
C ARG A 115 9.16 -27.89 17.35
N SER A 116 8.36 -28.32 18.34
CA SER A 116 7.14 -29.12 18.09
C SER A 116 5.83 -28.51 18.61
N THR A 117 5.84 -27.59 19.56
CA THR A 117 4.61 -27.07 20.21
C THR A 117 4.19 -25.69 19.73
N ASN A 118 5.09 -24.93 19.10
CA ASN A 118 4.81 -23.56 18.68
C ASN A 118 4.04 -23.45 17.35
N PHE A 119 4.12 -24.46 16.48
CA PHE A 119 3.48 -24.39 15.14
C PHE A 119 1.95 -24.33 15.23
N ILE A 120 1.35 -25.04 16.18
CA ILE A 120 -0.11 -25.05 16.41
C ILE A 120 -0.59 -23.67 16.89
N ASN A 121 0.16 -23.01 17.78
CA ASN A 121 -0.18 -21.68 18.27
C ASN A 121 -0.13 -20.63 17.14
N TYR A 122 0.90 -20.66 16.29
CA TYR A 122 0.96 -19.77 15.12
C TYR A 122 -0.20 -20.02 14.15
N TRP A 123 -0.54 -21.28 13.87
CA TRP A 123 -1.65 -21.63 12.99
C TRP A 123 -3.01 -21.19 13.56
N LEU A 124 -3.20 -21.28 14.88
CA LEU A 124 -4.40 -20.76 15.55
C LEU A 124 -4.49 -19.23 15.45
N PHE A 125 -3.38 -18.50 15.64
CA PHE A 125 -3.37 -17.04 15.45
C PHE A 125 -3.71 -16.65 14.00
N ILE A 126 -3.16 -17.37 13.02
CA ILE A 126 -3.47 -17.15 11.60
C ILE A 126 -4.94 -17.49 11.31
N PHE A 127 -5.46 -18.57 11.87
CA PHE A 127 -6.86 -18.98 11.69
C PHE A 127 -7.84 -17.95 12.29
N ILE A 128 -7.57 -17.46 13.50
CA ILE A 128 -8.34 -16.38 14.14
C ILE A 128 -8.27 -15.10 13.32
N TYR A 129 -7.10 -14.76 12.76
CA TYR A 129 -6.93 -13.63 11.86
C TYR A 129 -7.76 -13.79 10.58
N CYS A 130 -7.74 -14.97 9.94
CA CYS A 130 -8.55 -15.26 8.76
C CYS A 130 -10.05 -15.13 9.07
N LEU A 131 -10.52 -15.64 10.21
CA LEU A 131 -11.90 -15.48 10.66
C LEU A 131 -12.26 -14.00 10.90
N TYR A 132 -11.35 -13.24 11.51
CA TYR A 132 -11.52 -11.80 11.70
C TYR A 132 -11.62 -11.06 10.36
N GLN A 133 -10.74 -11.36 9.39
CA GLN A 133 -10.78 -10.76 8.05
C GLN A 133 -12.08 -11.15 7.33
N PHE A 134 -12.49 -12.41 7.38
CA PHE A 134 -13.77 -12.84 6.81
C PHE A 134 -14.97 -12.13 7.45
N GLY A 135 -14.97 -11.96 8.77
CA GLY A 135 -15.99 -11.18 9.47
C GLY A 135 -16.00 -9.72 9.03
N LEU A 136 -14.81 -9.10 8.91
CA LEU A 136 -14.66 -7.72 8.45
C LEU A 136 -15.18 -7.54 7.02
N PHE A 137 -14.89 -8.47 6.11
CA PHE A 137 -15.36 -8.43 4.71
C PHE A 137 -16.82 -8.84 4.53
N TYR A 138 -17.39 -9.64 5.44
CA TYR A 138 -18.79 -10.06 5.37
C TYR A 138 -19.76 -9.04 5.98
N PHE A 139 -19.32 -8.31 7.01
CA PHE A 139 -20.09 -7.23 7.63
C PHE A 139 -19.94 -5.88 6.91
N LEU A 140 -19.07 -5.82 5.89
CA LEU A 140 -18.91 -4.70 4.95
C LEU A 140 -19.86 -4.82 3.77
#